data_AF-A0A7Y9WBA8-F1
#
_entry.id   AF-A0A7Y9WBA8-F1
#
_cell.length_a   1.000
_cell.length_b   1.000
_cell.length_c   1.000
_cell.angle_alpha   90.00
_cell.angle_beta   90.00
_cell.angle_gamma   90.00
#
_symmetry.space_group_name_H-M   'P 1'
#
loop_
_entity.id
_entity.type
_entity.pdbx_description
1 polymer ?
#
loop_
_entity_poly.entity_id
_entity_poly.type
_entity_poly.pdbx_seq_one_letter_code
_entity_poly.pdbx_strand_id
1 'polypeptide(L)' 'MDTVYNYALHGKGAMPPKGGSNASDADVKAAVDYMVSAVK' A
#
# COMPACT_ATOMS: atom_id res chain seq x y z
N MET A 1 7.19 8.73 0.63
CA MET A 1 5.87 8.14 0.36
C MET A 1 5.95 7.12 -0.76
N ASP A 2 6.76 7.38 -1.79
CA ASP A 2 7.01 6.44 -2.91
C ASP A 2 7.49 5.05 -2.48
N THR A 3 8.39 4.96 -1.50
CA THR A 3 8.84 3.66 -0.96
C THR A 3 7.70 2.87 -0.30
N VAL A 4 6.77 3.56 0.37
CA VAL A 4 5.62 2.93 1.04
C VAL A 4 4.64 2.41 -0.01
N TYR A 5 4.35 3.20 -1.05
CA TYR A 5 3.54 2.73 -2.17
C TYR A 5 4.19 1.56 -2.91
N ASN A 6 5.49 1.60 -3.14
CA ASN A 6 6.21 0.52 -3.83
C ASN A 6 6.05 -0.80 -3.07
N TYR A 7 6.30 -0.81 -1.76
CA TYR A 7 6.10 -2.01 -0.96
C TYR A 7 4.63 -2.41 -0.89
N ALA A 8 3.70 -1.46 -0.73
CA ALA A 8 2.27 -1.77 -0.70
C ALA A 8 1.80 -2.43 -2.01
N LEU A 9 2.29 -1.98 -3.16
CA LEU A 9 1.89 -2.50 -4.47
C LEU A 9 2.60 -3.80 -4.84
N HIS A 10 3.89 -3.91 -4.55
CA HIS A 10 4.73 -5.02 -5.05
C HIS A 10 5.13 -6.03 -3.99
N GLY A 11 4.80 -5.78 -2.72
CA GLY A 11 5.24 -6.61 -1.62
C GLY A 11 6.68 -6.33 -1.19
N LYS A 12 7.09 -6.96 -0.10
CA LYS A 12 8.46 -6.90 0.43
C LYS A 12 8.73 -8.14 1.28
N GLY A 13 9.69 -8.97 0.87
CA GLY A 13 9.99 -10.22 1.58
C GLY A 13 8.77 -11.15 1.58
N ALA A 14 8.28 -11.49 2.78
CA ALA A 14 7.09 -12.34 2.94
C ALA A 14 5.75 -11.60 2.76
N MET A 15 5.76 -10.27 2.61
CA MET A 15 4.54 -9.51 2.38
C MET A 15 4.09 -9.66 0.92
N PRO A 16 2.89 -10.20 0.65
CA PRO A 16 2.38 -10.32 -0.71
C PRO A 16 2.05 -8.95 -1.32
N PRO A 17 2.11 -8.81 -2.66
CA PRO A 17 1.66 -7.62 -3.37
C PRO A 17 0.24 -7.22 -2.96
N LYS A 18 -0.01 -5.93 -2.74
CA LYS A 18 -1.32 -5.37 -2.35
C LYS A 18 -1.94 -6.00 -1.10
N GLY A 19 -1.12 -6.61 -0.23
CA GLY A 19 -1.61 -7.35 0.93
C GLY A 19 -2.43 -8.59 0.56
N GLY A 20 -2.28 -9.13 -0.65
CA GLY A 20 -3.08 -10.25 -1.16
C GLY A 20 -4.45 -9.83 -1.71
N SER A 21 -4.71 -8.53 -1.81
CA SER A 21 -5.94 -8.00 -2.39
C SER A 21 -5.92 -7.98 -3.92
N ASN A 22 -7.09 -8.09 -4.52
CA ASN A 22 -7.30 -7.84 -5.96
C ASN A 22 -7.65 -6.37 -6.26
N ALA A 23 -7.50 -5.46 -5.30
CA ALA A 23 -7.80 -4.05 -5.45
C ALA A 23 -6.93 -3.38 -6.53
N SER A 24 -7.44 -2.26 -7.07
CA SER A 24 -6.68 -1.45 -8.00
C SER A 24 -5.50 -0.77 -7.31
N ASP A 25 -4.47 -0.40 -8.06
CA ASP A 25 -3.32 0.33 -7.50
C ASP A 25 -3.75 1.68 -6.90
N ALA A 26 -4.81 2.28 -7.44
CA ALA A 26 -5.37 3.52 -6.92
C ALA A 26 -5.98 3.33 -5.53
N ASP A 27 -6.75 2.26 -5.34
CA ASP A 27 -7.38 1.96 -4.03
C ASP A 27 -6.33 1.64 -2.97
N VAL A 28 -5.27 0.90 -3.35
CA VAL A 28 -4.16 0.59 -2.43
C VAL A 28 -3.43 1.87 -2.01
N LYS A 29 -3.18 2.80 -2.94
CA LYS A 29 -2.55 4.09 -2.62
C LYS A 29 -3.46 4.94 -1.72
N ALA A 30 -4.76 5.01 -2.01
CA ALA A 30 -5.72 5.73 -1.19
C ALA A 30 -5.80 5.18 0.24
N ALA A 31 -5.75 3.85 0.41
CA ALA A 31 -5.68 3.22 1.73
C ALA A 31 -4.39 3.58 2.47
N VAL A 32 -3.24 3.60 1.78
CA VAL A 32 -1.97 4.07 2.36
C VAL A 32 -2.07 5.53 2.80
N ASP A 33 -2.64 6.40 1.98
CA ASP A 33 -2.82 7.82 2.29
C ASP A 33 -3.70 8.03 3.52
N TYR A 34 -4.81 7.28 3.62
CA TYR A 34 -5.68 7.30 4.78
C TYR A 34 -4.92 6.91 6.06
N MET A 35 -4.18 5.79 6.04
CA MET A 35 -3.40 5.34 7.20
C MET A 35 -2.33 6.34 7.62
N VAL A 36 -1.62 6.95 6.66
CA VAL A 36 -0.61 7.97 6.96
C VAL A 36 -1.23 9.25 7.50
N SER A 37 -2.40 9.65 6.99
CA SER A 37 -3.09 10.85 7.49
C SER A 37 -3.61 10.67 8.91
N ALA A 38 -3.94 9.45 9.31
CA ALA A 38 -4.45 9.13 10.65
C ALA A 38 -3.41 9.30 11.78
N VAL A 39 -2.12 9.37 11.44
CA VAL A 39 -1.02 9.57 12.40
C VAL A 39 -0.37 10.95 12.28
N LYS A 40 -0.96 11.84 11.47
CA LYS A 40 -0.47 13.19 11.24
C LYS A 40 -1.10 14.21 12.18
#